data_AF-A0AAX2JB04-F1
#
_entry.id   AF-A0AAX2JB04-F1
#
_cell.length_a   1.000
_cell.length_b   1.000
_cell.length_c   1.000
_cell.angle_alpha   90.00
_cell.angle_beta   90.00
_cell.angle_gamma   90.00
#
_symmetry.space_group_name_H-M   'P 1'
#
loop_
_entity.id
_entity.type
_entity.pdbx_description
1 polymer ?
#
loop_
_entity_poly.entity_id
_entity_poly.type
_entity_poly.pdbx_seq_one_letter_code
_entity_poly.pdbx_strand_id
1 'polypeptide(L)' 'MEENRELYFMIEKIMSSKGISQAHIARKLEVNRADINLTLKNLKQGKSITTKKLFSLLRVLEISFILNSK' A
#
# COMPACT_ATOMS: atom_id res chain seq x y z
N MET A 1 -9.96 5.08 11.22
CA MET A 1 -10.06 6.30 10.39
C MET A 1 -10.51 5.87 9.01
N GLU A 2 -11.48 6.58 8.44
CA GLU A 2 -12.11 6.21 7.16
C GLU A 2 -11.10 6.34 6.02
N GLU A 3 -10.25 7.36 6.09
CA GLU A 3 -9.19 7.70 5.14
C GLU A 3 -8.18 6.54 4.97
N ASN A 4 -7.87 5.82 6.05
CA ASN A 4 -6.98 4.65 5.98
C ASN A 4 -7.63 3.46 5.24
N ARG A 5 -8.96 3.33 5.34
CA ARG A 5 -9.72 2.28 4.61
C ARG A 5 -9.86 2.66 3.15
N GLU A 6 -10.12 3.92 2.85
CA GLU A 6 -10.10 4.44 1.48
C GLU A 6 -8.75 4.19 0.81
N LEU A 7 -7.65 4.49 1.51
CA LEU A 7 -6.30 4.19 1.04
C LEU A 7 -6.09 2.70 0.75
N TYR A 8 -6.63 1.79 1.58
CA TYR A 8 -6.60 0.35 1.31
C TYR A 8 -7.28 0.02 -0.02
N PHE A 9 -8.51 0.52 -0.24
CA PHE A 9 -9.26 0.21 -1.46
C PHE A 9 -8.61 0.83 -2.71
N MET A 10 -7.99 2.02 -2.58
CA MET A 10 -7.20 2.60 -3.67
C MET A 10 -6.01 1.71 -4.03
N ILE A 11 -5.25 1.25 -3.04
CA ILE A 11 -4.11 0.34 -3.26
C ILE A 11 -4.57 -0.98 -3.88
N GLU A 12 -5.65 -1.58 -3.38
CA GLU A 12 -6.21 -2.83 -3.89
C GLU A 12 -6.67 -2.70 -5.35
N LYS A 13 -7.37 -1.61 -5.69
CA LYS A 13 -7.78 -1.31 -7.06
C LYS A 13 -6.57 -1.18 -7.99
N ILE A 14 -5.52 -0.49 -7.55
CA ILE A 14 -4.32 -0.31 -8.37
C ILE A 14 -3.59 -1.64 -8.57
N MET A 15 -3.42 -2.43 -7.50
CA MET A 15 -2.88 -3.78 -7.57
C MET A 15 -3.63 -4.65 -8.58
N SER A 16 -4.96 -4.64 -8.52
CA SER A 16 -5.82 -5.37 -9.46
C SER A 16 -5.62 -4.88 -10.89
N SER A 17 -5.66 -3.57 -11.13
CA SER A 17 -5.50 -2.98 -12.47
C SER A 17 -4.13 -3.26 -13.12
N LYS A 18 -3.07 -3.36 -12.30
CA LYS A 18 -1.71 -3.64 -12.75
C LYS A 18 -1.35 -5.14 -12.73
N GLY A 19 -2.26 -6.01 -12.28
CA GLY A 19 -1.96 -7.44 -12.08
C GLY A 19 -0.85 -7.71 -11.06
N ILE A 20 -0.64 -6.80 -10.10
CA ILE A 20 0.42 -6.89 -9.09
C ILE A 20 -0.12 -7.62 -7.85
N SER A 21 0.52 -8.74 -7.50
CA SER A 21 0.20 -9.49 -6.28
C SER A 21 1.01 -9.02 -5.07
N GLN A 22 0.54 -9.34 -3.85
CA GLN A 22 1.33 -9.09 -2.63
C GLN A 22 2.70 -9.79 -2.66
N ALA A 23 2.79 -10.97 -3.29
CA ALA A 23 4.04 -11.70 -3.45
C ALA A 23 5.02 -10.96 -4.38
N HIS A 24 4.51 -10.33 -5.44
CA HIS A 24 5.31 -9.47 -6.30
C HIS A 24 5.88 -8.28 -5.51
N ILE A 25 5.03 -7.62 -4.73
CA ILE A 25 5.44 -6.50 -3.87
C ILE A 25 6.52 -6.92 -2.87
N ALA A 26 6.29 -8.02 -2.17
CA ALA A 26 7.24 -8.56 -1.21
C ALA A 26 8.61 -8.84 -1.85
N ARG A 27 8.62 -9.44 -3.05
CA ARG A 27 9.85 -9.70 -3.81
C ARG A 27 10.59 -8.42 -4.19
N LYS A 28 9.88 -7.40 -4.69
CA LYS A 28 10.47 -6.10 -5.08
C LYS A 28 10.99 -5.30 -3.89
N LEU A 29 10.45 -5.52 -2.70
CA LEU A 29 10.87 -4.85 -1.47
C LEU A 29 11.86 -5.66 -0.64
N GLU A 30 12.16 -6.90 -1.03
CA GLU A 30 13.02 -7.83 -0.28
C GLU A 30 12.52 -8.05 1.17
N VAL A 31 11.19 -8.17 1.32
CA VAL A 31 10.52 -8.40 2.61
C VAL A 31 9.66 -9.67 2.58
N ASN A 32 9.19 -10.10 3.75
CA ASN A 32 8.28 -11.23 3.81
C ASN A 32 6.89 -10.84 3.30
N ARG A 33 6.21 -11.76 2.58
CA ARG A 33 4.80 -11.59 2.18
C ARG A 33 3.90 -11.32 3.38
N ALA A 34 4.22 -11.86 4.56
CA ALA A 34 3.51 -11.60 5.80
C ALA A 34 3.51 -10.11 6.19
N ASP A 35 4.60 -9.38 5.93
CA ASP A 35 4.71 -7.95 6.23
C ASP A 35 3.80 -7.10 5.33
N ILE A 36 3.71 -7.48 4.05
CA ILE A 36 2.79 -6.84 3.10
C ILE A 36 1.34 -7.12 3.50
N ASN A 37 1.02 -8.37 3.83
CA ASN A 37 -0.31 -8.76 4.30
C ASN A 37 -0.71 -7.97 5.56
N LEU A 38 0.17 -7.92 6.56
CA LEU A 38 -0.08 -7.19 7.80
C LEU A 38 -0.28 -5.69 7.56
N THR A 39 0.52 -5.10 6.67
CA THR A 39 0.41 -3.68 6.30
C THR A 39 -0.95 -3.38 5.67
N LEU A 40 -1.38 -4.20 4.70
CA LEU A 40 -2.69 -4.05 4.05
C LEU A 40 -3.85 -4.35 5.01
N LYS A 41 -3.71 -5.36 5.88
CA LYS A 41 -4.69 -5.68 6.93
C LYS A 41 -4.89 -4.52 7.89
N ASN A 42 -3.80 -3.85 8.29
CA ASN A 42 -3.88 -2.68 9.16
C ASN A 42 -4.66 -1.54 8.50
N LEU A 43 -4.35 -1.22 7.23
CA LEU A 43 -5.10 -0.20 6.47
C LEU A 43 -6.59 -0.58 6.34
N LYS A 44 -6.89 -1.83 5.99
CA LYS A 44 -8.28 -2.34 5.89
C LYS A 44 -9.05 -2.20 7.21
N GLN A 45 -8.38 -2.37 8.35
CA GLN A 45 -8.96 -2.17 9.68
C GLN A 45 -9.05 -0.69 10.07
N GLY A 46 -8.60 0.24 9.23
CA GLY A 46 -8.56 1.68 9.50
C GLY A 46 -7.41 2.12 10.41
N LYS A 47 -6.42 1.25 10.65
CA LYS A 47 -5.21 1.53 11.44
C LYS A 47 -4.16 2.22 10.57
N SER A 48 -3.34 3.05 11.21
CA SER A 48 -2.25 3.75 10.55
C SER A 48 -1.08 2.81 10.21
N ILE A 49 -0.31 3.20 9.20
CA ILE A 49 0.97 2.60 8.85
C ILE A 49 2.05 3.69 8.86
N THR A 50 3.32 3.29 8.89
CA THR A 50 4.41 4.26 8.79
C THR A 50 4.51 4.82 7.37
N THR A 51 4.96 6.06 7.25
CA THR A 51 5.23 6.71 5.94
C THR A 51 6.23 5.92 5.11
N LYS A 52 7.26 5.31 5.73
CA LYS A 52 8.18 4.38 5.07
C LYS A 52 7.46 3.22 4.38
N LYS A 53 6.49 2.58 5.05
CA LYS A 53 5.69 1.48 4.45
C LYS A 53 4.84 1.99 3.29
N LEU A 54 4.22 3.16 3.45
CA LEU A 54 3.45 3.80 2.39
C LEU A 54 4.32 4.06 1.15
N PHE A 55 5.46 4.75 1.29
CA PHE A 55 6.35 5.04 0.17
C PHE A 55 6.92 3.79 -0.49
N SER A 56 7.25 2.76 0.29
CA SER A 56 7.67 1.47 -0.28
C SER A 56 6.58 0.84 -1.15
N LEU A 57 5.32 0.87 -0.71
CA LEU A 57 4.19 0.37 -1.51
C LEU A 57 4.02 1.20 -2.79
N LEU A 58 3.98 2.53 -2.67
CA LEU A 58 3.80 3.43 -3.81
C LEU A 58 4.92 3.30 -4.84
N ARG A 59 6.17 3.09 -4.39
CA ARG A 59 7.32 2.86 -5.27
C ARG A 59 7.15 1.61 -6.14
N VAL A 60 6.70 0.49 -5.55
CA VAL A 60 6.51 -0.76 -6.32
C VAL A 60 5.29 -0.69 -7.21
N LEU A 61 4.25 -0.01 -6.74
CA LEU A 61 3.03 0.22 -7.51
C LEU A 61 3.22 1.31 -8.56
N GLU A 62 4.37 1.97 -8.63
CA GLU A 62 4.67 3.09 -9.54
C GLU A 62 3.55 4.15 -9.50
N ILE A 63 3.24 4.62 -8.30
CA ILE A 63 2.24 5.67 -8.04
C ILE A 63 2.95 6.88 -7.44
N SER A 64 2.70 8.05 -8.02
CA SER A 64 3.06 9.34 -7.42
C SER A 64 1.93 9.83 -6.53
N PHE A 65 2.24 10.45 -5.39
CA PHE A 65 1.29 11.21 -4.59
C PHE A 65 1.55 12.71 -4.75
N ILE A 66 0.49 13.50 -4.71
CA ILE A 66 0.57 14.96 -4.84
C ILE A 66 0.34 15.56 -3.46
N LEU A 67 1.25 16.42 -3.01
CA LEU A 67 1.05 17.25 -1.83
C LEU A 67 0.48 18.60 -2.29
N ASN A 68 -0.79 18.84 -1.99
CA ASN A 68 -1.41 20.14 -2.22
C ASN A 68 -1.17 21.01 -0.97
N SER A 69 -0.29 21.99 -1.06
CA SER A 69 -0.30 23.11 -0.13
C SER A 69 -1.47 24.02 -0.51
N LYS A 70 -2.40 24.24 0.41
CA LYS A 70 -3.39 25.32 0.26
C LYS A 70 -2.71 26.68 0.30
#